data_AF-A0A6G2D927-F1
#
_entry.id   AF-A0A6G2D927-F1
#
_cell.length_a   1.000
_cell.length_b   1.000
_cell.length_c   1.000
_cell.angle_alpha   90.00
_cell.angle_beta   90.00
_cell.angle_gamma   90.00
#
_symmetry.space_group_name_H-M   'P 1'
#
loop_
_entity.id
_entity.type
_entity.pdbx_description
1 polymer ?
#
loop_
_entity_poly.entity_id
_entity_poly.type
_entity_poly.pdbx_seq_one_letter_code
_entity_poly.pdbx_strand_id
1 'polypeptide(L)'
;MLAPETFEKIIQLKELSTQEDYQGLNRLVTSLSNDEMVYISRYFSILPLLINISEDVDLAYEINHQNNIDQDYLGKLSTTIKLVAEKENAVEILEHLNVVPVLTAHPTQVQRKSMLDLTNHIHSLLRKYRDVKLGLINKDKWYNDLRRYIEIIMQTDMIREKKLKVTNEITNAMEYYNSSFLKAVPHLTTEYKRLAQAHGLNLKQAKPITMGMWIGGDRDGNPFVTAETLKQSALTQCEVIMNYYDKKIYQLYREFSLSTSIVNVSKQVREMARQSKDNSIYREKELYRRALFDIQSKIQATKTYLIEDEEVGTRYETANDFYKDLIAIRDSLLENKGESLISGDFVELLQAVEIFGFYLASIDMRQDSSVYEACVAELLKSAGIHSRYSELSEEEKCDLLLKELEEDPRILSATHAEKSELLAKELAIFKTARVLKDKLGDDVIRQTIISHATNLSDMLELAILLKEVGLVDTERARVQIVPLFETIEDLDHSEETMRKYLSLSLAKKWIDSRNNYQEIMLGYSDSNKDGGYLSSCWTLYKAQQQLTAIGDEFGVKVTFFHGRGGTV
;
A
#
# COMPACT_ATOMS: atom_id res chain seq x y z
N MET A 1 -21.58 -6.70 37.95
CA MET A 1 -21.82 -8.07 37.44
C MET A 1 -23.13 -8.03 36.69
N LEU A 2 -23.22 -8.72 35.55
CA LEU A 2 -24.47 -8.86 34.81
C LEU A 2 -25.50 -9.55 35.71
N ALA A 3 -26.71 -9.00 35.81
CA ALA A 3 -27.79 -9.64 36.55
C ALA A 3 -28.22 -10.93 35.82
N PRO A 4 -28.49 -12.05 36.52
CA PRO A 4 -28.93 -13.30 35.89
C PRO A 4 -30.12 -13.11 34.94
N GLU A 5 -31.04 -12.22 35.30
CA GLU A 5 -32.23 -11.88 34.51
C GLU A 5 -31.85 -11.23 33.16
N THR A 6 -30.79 -10.43 33.11
CA THR A 6 -30.28 -9.85 31.86
C THR A 6 -29.66 -10.92 30.96
N PHE A 7 -29.00 -11.92 31.54
CA PHE A 7 -28.46 -13.05 30.76
C PHE A 7 -29.58 -13.91 30.17
N GLU A 8 -30.65 -14.18 30.92
CA GLU A 8 -31.82 -14.89 30.41
C GLU A 8 -32.45 -14.16 29.21
N LYS A 9 -32.53 -12.82 29.25
CA LYS A 9 -32.99 -12.02 28.12
C LYS A 9 -32.11 -12.19 26.86
N ILE A 10 -30.80 -12.36 26.99
CA ILE A 10 -29.90 -12.67 25.86
C ILE A 10 -30.26 -14.02 25.23
N ILE A 11 -30.52 -15.04 26.06
CA ILE A 11 -30.92 -16.37 25.59
C ILE A 11 -32.27 -16.31 24.88
N GLN A 12 -33.25 -15.61 25.46
CA GLN A 12 -34.57 -15.41 24.84
C GLN A 12 -34.47 -14.70 23.49
N LEU A 13 -33.66 -13.64 23.38
CA LEU A 13 -33.43 -12.96 22.09
C LEU A 13 -32.86 -13.93 21.03
N LYS A 14 -31.94 -14.81 21.42
CA LYS A 14 -31.39 -15.83 20.51
C LYS A 14 -32.45 -16.84 20.05
N GLU A 15 -33.27 -17.34 20.98
CA GLU A 15 -34.33 -18.31 20.68
C GLU A 15 -35.38 -17.72 19.74
N LEU A 16 -35.87 -16.52 20.03
CA LEU A 16 -36.85 -15.81 19.19
C LEU A 16 -36.30 -15.54 17.79
N SER A 17 -35.02 -15.15 17.67
CA SER A 17 -34.34 -14.98 16.38
C SER A 17 -34.25 -16.30 15.59
N THR A 18 -33.93 -17.40 16.27
CA THR A 18 -33.85 -18.74 15.64
C THR A 18 -35.22 -19.22 15.15
N GLN A 19 -36.30 -18.81 15.80
CA GLN A 19 -37.68 -19.13 15.44
C GLN A 19 -38.28 -18.16 14.42
N GLU A 20 -37.52 -17.14 13.97
CA GLU A 20 -38.01 -16.06 13.11
C GLU A 20 -39.22 -15.29 13.70
N ASP A 21 -39.37 -15.27 15.03
CA ASP A 21 -40.44 -14.52 15.71
C ASP A 21 -40.05 -13.05 15.89
N TYR A 22 -40.18 -12.27 14.81
CA TYR A 22 -39.91 -10.84 14.81
C TYR A 22 -40.83 -10.04 15.74
N GLN A 23 -42.06 -10.50 15.99
CA GLN A 23 -42.98 -9.83 16.90
C GLN A 23 -42.57 -10.04 18.37
N GLY A 24 -42.13 -11.25 18.72
CA GLY A 24 -41.50 -11.57 20.00
C GLY A 24 -40.23 -10.75 20.23
N LEU A 25 -39.34 -10.70 19.24
CA LEU A 25 -38.12 -9.89 19.29
C LEU A 25 -38.44 -8.42 19.56
N ASN A 26 -39.35 -7.82 18.80
CA ASN A 26 -39.67 -6.40 18.95
C ASN A 26 -40.25 -6.09 20.35
N ARG A 27 -41.13 -6.96 20.87
CA ARG A 27 -41.67 -6.83 22.22
C ARG A 27 -40.57 -6.89 23.29
N LEU A 28 -39.66 -7.86 23.16
CA LEU A 28 -38.56 -8.03 24.11
C LEU A 28 -37.59 -6.85 24.07
N VAL A 29 -37.18 -6.41 22.86
CA VAL A 29 -36.28 -5.26 22.67
C VAL A 29 -36.89 -3.98 23.23
N THR A 30 -38.18 -3.73 22.98
CA THR A 30 -38.88 -2.53 23.48
C THR A 30 -39.01 -2.52 25.02
N SER A 31 -38.95 -3.69 25.66
CA SER A 31 -39.03 -3.83 27.12
C SER A 31 -37.69 -3.68 27.84
N LEU A 32 -36.56 -3.59 27.12
CA LEU A 32 -35.23 -3.49 27.71
C LEU A 32 -35.02 -2.13 28.38
N SER A 33 -34.38 -2.13 29.54
CA SER A 33 -33.86 -0.90 30.13
C SER A 33 -32.60 -0.43 29.40
N ASN A 34 -32.22 0.84 29.57
CA ASN A 34 -30.98 1.37 29.00
C ASN A 34 -29.74 0.59 29.47
N ASP A 35 -29.69 0.22 30.75
CA ASP A 35 -28.58 -0.56 31.31
C ASP A 35 -28.51 -1.96 30.67
N GLU A 36 -29.66 -2.62 30.50
CA GLU A 36 -29.74 -3.93 29.83
C GLU A 36 -29.29 -3.83 28.37
N MET A 37 -29.74 -2.80 27.66
CA MET A 37 -29.34 -2.55 26.27
C MET A 37 -27.83 -2.44 26.11
N VAL A 38 -27.13 -1.78 27.05
CA VAL A 38 -25.65 -1.65 27.00
C VAL A 38 -24.97 -3.02 27.07
N TYR A 39 -25.38 -3.89 28.00
CA TYR A 39 -24.78 -5.21 28.14
C TYR A 39 -25.15 -6.16 27.00
N ILE A 40 -26.42 -6.15 26.58
CA ILE A 40 -26.94 -7.02 25.52
C ILE A 40 -26.33 -6.63 24.16
N SER A 41 -26.30 -5.34 23.83
CA SER A 41 -25.66 -4.86 22.58
C SER A 41 -24.17 -5.19 22.55
N ARG A 42 -23.47 -5.08 23.68
CA ARG A 42 -22.06 -5.45 23.80
C ARG A 42 -21.84 -6.94 23.55
N TYR A 43 -22.66 -7.81 24.14
CA TYR A 43 -22.59 -9.25 23.91
C TYR A 43 -22.78 -9.58 22.42
N PHE A 44 -23.82 -9.04 21.78
CA PHE A 44 -24.08 -9.27 20.36
C PHE A 44 -23.11 -8.56 19.41
N SER A 45 -22.29 -7.62 19.89
CA SER A 45 -21.19 -7.03 19.14
C SER A 45 -19.90 -7.85 19.22
N ILE A 46 -19.63 -8.46 20.39
CA ILE A 46 -18.42 -9.26 20.64
C ILE A 46 -18.55 -10.69 20.10
N LEU A 47 -19.74 -11.29 20.18
CA LEU A 47 -19.94 -12.66 19.73
C LEU A 47 -19.57 -12.86 18.24
N PRO A 48 -20.02 -12.03 17.28
CA PRO A 48 -19.58 -12.12 15.88
C PRO A 48 -18.06 -11.96 15.72
N LEU A 49 -17.45 -11.06 16.51
CA LEU A 49 -15.99 -10.89 16.50
C LEU A 49 -15.26 -12.18 16.90
N LEU A 50 -15.74 -12.88 17.92
CA LEU A 50 -15.17 -14.15 18.37
C LEU A 50 -15.40 -15.30 17.36
N ILE A 51 -16.56 -15.30 16.69
CA ILE A 51 -16.87 -16.24 15.60
C ILE A 51 -15.87 -16.01 14.45
N ASN A 52 -15.72 -14.78 13.99
CA ASN A 52 -14.80 -14.42 12.91
C ASN A 52 -13.35 -14.86 13.23
N ILE A 53 -12.87 -14.60 14.45
CA ILE A 53 -11.52 -15.05 14.85
C ILE A 53 -11.40 -16.57 14.78
N SER A 54 -12.44 -17.30 15.17
CA SER A 54 -12.44 -18.76 15.14
C SER A 54 -12.44 -19.30 13.70
N GLU A 55 -13.27 -18.72 12.83
CA GLU A 55 -13.32 -19.03 11.40
C GLU A 55 -11.98 -18.74 10.72
N ASP A 56 -11.36 -17.58 11.00
CA ASP A 56 -10.04 -17.20 10.48
C ASP A 56 -8.96 -18.22 10.88
N VAL A 57 -8.95 -18.66 12.15
CA VAL A 57 -7.99 -19.65 12.65
C VAL A 57 -8.17 -21.00 11.97
N ASP A 58 -9.41 -21.45 11.79
CA ASP A 58 -9.70 -22.73 11.17
C ASP A 58 -9.43 -22.70 9.66
N LEU A 59 -9.78 -21.61 8.97
CA LEU A 59 -9.42 -21.42 7.56
C LEU A 59 -7.90 -21.40 7.37
N ALA A 60 -7.17 -20.64 8.20
CA ALA A 60 -5.72 -20.59 8.13
C ALA A 60 -5.09 -21.97 8.40
N TYR A 61 -5.66 -22.76 9.30
CA TYR A 61 -5.23 -24.14 9.50
C TYR A 61 -5.48 -25.00 8.26
N GLU A 62 -6.69 -24.94 7.70
CA GLU A 62 -7.09 -25.77 6.56
C GLU A 62 -6.19 -25.51 5.35
N ILE A 63 -5.96 -24.23 5.01
CA ILE A 63 -5.05 -23.85 3.93
C ILE A 63 -3.62 -24.33 4.20
N ASN A 64 -3.12 -24.18 5.43
CA ASN A 64 -1.79 -24.69 5.78
C ASN A 64 -1.70 -26.21 5.70
N HIS A 65 -2.74 -26.93 6.14
CA HIS A 65 -2.80 -28.37 6.06
C HIS A 65 -2.80 -28.82 4.59
N GLN A 66 -3.69 -28.27 3.76
CA GLN A 66 -3.78 -28.53 2.32
C GLN A 66 -2.46 -28.26 1.60
N ASN A 67 -1.77 -27.16 1.95
CA ASN A 67 -0.43 -26.88 1.42
C ASN A 67 0.59 -27.96 1.80
N ASN A 68 0.60 -28.45 3.04
CA ASN A 68 1.57 -29.45 3.51
C ASN A 68 1.31 -30.87 3.00
N ILE A 69 0.08 -31.18 2.59
CA ILE A 69 -0.27 -32.48 1.98
C ILE A 69 -0.36 -32.40 0.44
N ASP A 70 0.09 -31.30 -0.16
CA ASP A 70 0.05 -31.04 -1.60
C ASP A 70 -1.35 -31.12 -2.24
N GLN A 71 -2.40 -30.86 -1.46
CA GLN A 71 -3.76 -30.79 -1.98
C GLN A 71 -3.98 -29.49 -2.77
N ASP A 72 -4.71 -29.58 -3.88
CA ASP A 72 -5.06 -28.44 -4.72
C ASP A 72 -6.34 -27.73 -4.23
N TYR A 73 -6.39 -26.43 -4.42
CA TYR A 73 -7.53 -25.57 -4.09
C TYR A 73 -7.52 -24.32 -4.97
N LEU A 74 -8.69 -23.69 -5.11
CA LEU A 74 -8.85 -22.48 -5.92
C LEU A 74 -7.92 -21.36 -5.40
N GLY A 75 -7.09 -20.82 -6.29
CA GLY A 75 -6.16 -19.74 -5.96
C GLY A 75 -4.79 -20.18 -5.44
N LYS A 76 -4.49 -21.49 -5.41
CA LYS A 76 -3.15 -21.99 -5.03
C LYS A 76 -2.09 -21.51 -6.02
N LEU A 77 -1.04 -20.86 -5.51
CA LEU A 77 -0.02 -20.21 -6.34
C LEU A 77 0.72 -21.19 -7.28
N SER A 78 1.09 -22.37 -6.79
CA SER A 78 1.82 -23.37 -7.59
C SER A 78 0.98 -23.90 -8.75
N THR A 79 -0.32 -24.12 -8.53
CA THR A 79 -1.26 -24.52 -9.59
C THR A 79 -1.38 -23.44 -10.65
N THR A 80 -1.51 -22.18 -10.25
CA THR A 80 -1.59 -21.05 -11.18
C THR A 80 -0.29 -20.87 -11.99
N ILE A 81 0.87 -20.94 -11.34
CA ILE A 81 2.16 -20.81 -12.05
C ILE A 81 2.35 -21.95 -13.06
N LYS A 82 1.97 -23.17 -12.70
CA LYS A 82 1.99 -24.31 -13.63
C LYS A 82 1.14 -24.04 -14.87
N LEU A 83 -0.08 -23.52 -14.70
CA LEU A 83 -0.97 -23.18 -15.82
C LEU A 83 -0.39 -22.06 -16.70
N VAL A 84 0.25 -21.05 -16.11
CA VAL A 84 0.87 -19.96 -16.87
C VAL A 84 2.12 -20.45 -17.60
N ALA A 85 2.90 -21.35 -17.01
CA ALA A 85 4.11 -21.91 -17.60
C ALA A 85 3.87 -22.71 -18.89
N GLU A 86 2.64 -23.15 -19.14
CA GLU A 86 2.23 -23.82 -20.38
C GLU A 86 2.01 -22.83 -21.55
N LYS A 87 2.01 -21.52 -21.30
CA LYS A 87 1.84 -20.48 -22.33
C LYS A 87 3.16 -20.08 -22.98
N GLU A 88 3.12 -19.74 -24.27
CA GLU A 88 4.32 -19.30 -25.01
C GLU A 88 4.95 -18.02 -24.44
N ASN A 89 4.12 -17.09 -23.95
CA ASN A 89 4.55 -15.82 -23.35
C ASN A 89 4.62 -15.87 -21.80
N ALA A 90 4.83 -17.06 -21.21
CA ALA A 90 4.84 -17.23 -19.75
C ALA A 90 5.81 -16.30 -19.02
N VAL A 91 7.05 -16.16 -19.52
CA VAL A 91 8.05 -15.28 -18.91
C VAL A 91 7.58 -13.84 -18.88
N GLU A 92 7.03 -13.35 -20.00
CA GLU A 92 6.53 -11.98 -20.11
C GLU A 92 5.36 -11.72 -19.13
N ILE A 93 4.39 -12.65 -19.07
CA ILE A 93 3.26 -12.56 -18.15
C ILE A 93 3.75 -12.49 -16.71
N LEU A 94 4.64 -13.40 -16.31
CA LEU A 94 5.08 -13.49 -14.92
C LEU A 94 6.05 -12.37 -14.53
N GLU A 95 6.83 -11.85 -15.47
CA GLU A 95 7.76 -10.73 -15.23
C GLU A 95 7.01 -9.42 -15.02
N HIS A 96 5.89 -9.21 -15.72
CA HIS A 96 5.13 -7.95 -15.72
C HIS A 96 3.83 -7.99 -14.93
N LEU A 97 3.45 -9.13 -14.35
CA LEU A 97 2.35 -9.20 -13.39
C LEU A 97 2.69 -8.36 -12.17
N ASN A 98 1.77 -7.46 -11.80
CA ASN A 98 1.86 -6.70 -10.56
C ASN A 98 0.45 -6.43 -10.04
N VAL A 99 0.20 -6.82 -8.80
CA VAL A 99 -1.00 -6.49 -8.04
C VAL A 99 -0.62 -5.47 -6.98
N VAL A 100 -1.38 -4.37 -6.87
CA VAL A 100 -1.09 -3.30 -5.91
C VAL A 100 -2.25 -3.13 -4.94
N PRO A 101 -2.25 -3.82 -3.78
CA PRO A 101 -3.22 -3.53 -2.73
C PRO A 101 -2.98 -2.12 -2.18
N VAL A 102 -3.98 -1.25 -2.31
CA VAL A 102 -3.92 0.13 -1.80
C VAL A 102 -4.63 0.22 -0.46
N LEU A 103 -3.86 0.38 0.62
CA LEU A 103 -4.42 0.53 1.95
C LEU A 103 -5.04 1.92 2.11
N THR A 104 -6.28 1.92 2.54
CA THR A 104 -7.12 3.10 2.66
C THR A 104 -7.54 3.26 4.12
N ALA A 105 -7.68 4.50 4.60
CA ALA A 105 -8.19 4.74 5.95
C ALA A 105 -9.59 4.14 6.09
N HIS A 106 -9.84 3.38 7.16
CA HIS A 106 -11.17 2.82 7.37
C HIS A 106 -12.12 3.96 7.83
N PRO A 107 -13.18 4.31 7.07
CA PRO A 107 -14.02 5.51 7.32
C PRO A 107 -14.64 5.51 8.72
N THR A 108 -14.82 4.31 9.27
CA THR A 108 -15.33 4.03 10.60
C THR A 108 -14.36 3.12 11.35
N GLN A 109 -13.07 3.48 11.49
CA GLN A 109 -12.15 2.73 12.36
C GLN A 109 -12.53 2.90 13.85
N VAL A 110 -13.71 2.38 14.15
CA VAL A 110 -14.45 2.34 15.41
C VAL A 110 -13.63 1.54 16.40
N GLN A 111 -13.04 0.43 15.94
CA GLN A 111 -12.26 -0.48 16.77
C GLN A 111 -10.96 0.16 17.27
N ARG A 112 -10.82 0.18 18.59
CA ARG A 112 -9.60 0.62 19.29
C ARG A 112 -8.46 -0.37 19.06
N LYS A 113 -7.22 0.12 19.06
CA LYS A 113 -6.02 -0.72 19.02
C LYS A 113 -6.05 -1.80 20.10
N SER A 114 -6.49 -1.45 21.31
CA SER A 114 -6.66 -2.41 22.40
C SER A 114 -7.56 -3.60 22.02
N MET A 115 -8.61 -3.38 21.22
CA MET A 115 -9.44 -4.46 20.71
C MET A 115 -8.66 -5.35 19.74
N LEU A 116 -7.92 -4.76 18.80
CA LEU A 116 -7.06 -5.51 17.87
C LEU A 116 -5.99 -6.34 18.60
N ASP A 117 -5.37 -5.77 19.64
CA ASP A 117 -4.41 -6.49 20.47
C ASP A 117 -5.10 -7.69 21.16
N LEU A 118 -6.28 -7.48 21.76
CA LEU A 118 -7.03 -8.56 22.42
C LEU A 118 -7.48 -9.65 21.45
N THR A 119 -7.96 -9.29 20.25
CA THR A 119 -8.32 -10.28 19.23
C THR A 119 -7.11 -11.07 18.77
N ASN A 120 -5.94 -10.45 18.62
CA ASN A 120 -4.68 -11.13 18.29
C ASN A 120 -4.23 -12.12 19.38
N HIS A 121 -4.41 -11.79 20.66
CA HIS A 121 -4.15 -12.73 21.76
C HIS A 121 -5.07 -13.94 21.71
N ILE A 122 -6.38 -13.72 21.50
CA ILE A 122 -7.38 -14.78 21.37
C ILE A 122 -7.07 -15.65 20.15
N HIS A 123 -6.82 -15.04 18.98
CA HIS A 123 -6.40 -15.71 17.75
C HIS A 123 -5.18 -16.61 17.99
N SER A 124 -4.14 -16.08 18.66
CA SER A 124 -2.91 -16.83 18.98
C SER A 124 -3.15 -18.02 19.93
N LEU A 125 -4.10 -17.90 20.86
CA LEU A 125 -4.50 -19.00 21.72
C LEU A 125 -5.30 -20.05 20.95
N LEU A 126 -6.23 -19.64 20.09
CA LEU A 126 -7.04 -20.55 19.28
C LEU A 126 -6.18 -21.34 18.28
N ARG A 127 -5.14 -20.73 17.68
CA ARG A 127 -4.17 -21.47 16.83
C ARG A 127 -3.49 -22.64 17.56
N LYS A 128 -3.34 -22.56 18.88
CA LYS A 128 -2.73 -23.59 19.73
C LYS A 128 -3.71 -24.66 20.20
N TYR A 129 -4.99 -24.56 19.85
CA TYR A 129 -6.02 -25.49 20.34
C TYR A 129 -5.74 -26.95 19.96
N ARG A 130 -5.18 -27.18 18.76
CA ARG A 130 -4.80 -28.53 18.30
C ARG A 130 -3.66 -29.12 19.14
N ASP A 131 -2.65 -28.32 19.50
CA ASP A 131 -1.56 -28.74 20.40
C ASP A 131 -2.07 -29.05 21.82
N VAL A 132 -3.08 -28.30 22.29
CA VAL A 132 -3.77 -28.58 23.55
C VAL A 132 -4.51 -29.92 23.49
N LYS A 133 -5.21 -30.22 22.39
CA LYS A 133 -5.87 -31.53 22.18
C LYS A 133 -4.87 -32.68 22.17
N LEU A 134 -3.67 -32.46 21.65
CA LEU A 134 -2.57 -33.44 21.63
C LEU A 134 -1.83 -33.56 22.97
N GLY A 135 -2.16 -32.72 23.97
CA GLY A 135 -1.51 -32.74 25.28
C GLY A 135 -0.12 -32.09 25.31
N LEU A 136 0.30 -31.41 24.24
CA LEU A 136 1.59 -30.70 24.17
C LEU A 136 1.58 -29.38 24.97
N ILE A 137 0.39 -28.86 25.26
CA ILE A 137 0.16 -27.64 26.02
C ILE A 137 -0.79 -27.93 27.18
N ASN A 138 -0.48 -27.39 28.36
CA ASN A 138 -1.35 -27.51 29.53
C ASN A 138 -2.73 -26.87 29.27
N LYS A 139 -3.77 -27.71 29.29
CA LYS A 139 -5.16 -27.34 28.98
C LYS A 139 -5.72 -26.29 29.94
N ASP A 140 -5.49 -26.44 31.24
CA ASP A 140 -6.05 -25.55 32.25
C ASP A 140 -5.46 -24.14 32.13
N LYS A 141 -4.15 -24.04 31.91
CA LYS A 141 -3.48 -22.77 31.63
C LYS A 141 -4.05 -22.11 30.38
N TRP A 142 -4.16 -22.85 29.28
CA TRP A 142 -4.71 -22.32 28.03
C TRP A 142 -6.15 -21.82 28.20
N TYR A 143 -7.00 -22.59 28.89
CA TYR A 143 -8.38 -22.21 29.16
C TYR A 143 -8.47 -20.95 30.03
N ASN A 144 -7.67 -20.87 31.08
CA ASN A 144 -7.60 -19.69 31.95
C ASN A 144 -7.13 -18.45 31.20
N ASP A 145 -6.14 -18.59 30.31
CA ASP A 145 -5.66 -17.50 29.46
C ASP A 145 -6.75 -17.03 28.48
N LEU A 146 -7.43 -17.96 27.81
CA LEU A 146 -8.52 -17.65 26.88
C LEU A 146 -9.67 -16.94 27.60
N ARG A 147 -10.11 -17.49 28.75
CA ARG A 147 -11.15 -16.89 29.59
C ARG A 147 -10.77 -15.48 30.02
N ARG A 148 -9.54 -15.26 30.47
CA ARG A 148 -9.03 -13.94 30.87
C ARG A 148 -9.17 -12.92 29.75
N TYR A 149 -8.76 -13.25 28.52
CA TYR A 149 -8.87 -12.30 27.41
C TYR A 149 -10.32 -12.07 26.96
N ILE A 150 -11.19 -13.07 27.05
CA ILE A 150 -12.63 -12.90 26.84
C ILE A 150 -13.24 -11.99 27.93
N GLU A 151 -12.81 -12.11 29.18
CA GLU A 151 -13.30 -11.23 30.25
C GLU A 151 -12.82 -9.78 30.05
N ILE A 152 -11.58 -9.58 29.55
CA ILE A 152 -11.05 -8.24 29.24
C ILE A 152 -11.77 -7.63 28.03
N ILE A 153 -12.03 -8.40 26.95
CA ILE A 153 -12.70 -7.87 25.76
C ILE A 153 -14.13 -7.43 26.07
N MET A 154 -14.84 -8.16 26.94
CA MET A 154 -16.18 -7.79 27.42
C MET A 154 -16.19 -6.49 28.26
N GLN A 155 -15.06 -6.10 28.82
CA GLN A 155 -14.89 -4.90 29.65
C GLN A 155 -14.20 -3.74 28.91
N THR A 156 -13.78 -3.95 27.67
CA THR A 156 -13.08 -2.94 26.88
C THR A 156 -14.06 -2.27 25.93
N ASP A 157 -14.04 -0.93 25.85
CA ASP A 157 -14.89 -0.25 24.87
C ASP A 157 -14.44 -0.56 23.45
N MET A 158 -15.40 -1.02 22.65
CA MET A 158 -15.17 -1.34 21.24
C MET A 158 -15.03 -0.09 20.38
N ILE A 159 -15.72 0.99 20.76
CA ILE A 159 -15.89 2.20 19.96
C ILE A 159 -15.02 3.32 20.50
N ARG A 160 -14.40 4.09 19.60
CA ARG A 160 -13.79 5.38 19.93
C ARG A 160 -14.88 6.47 19.98
N GLU A 161 -14.89 7.26 21.04
CA GLU A 161 -15.79 8.44 21.14
C GLU A 161 -15.35 9.60 20.23
N LYS A 162 -14.06 9.68 19.89
CA LYS A 162 -13.47 10.76 19.09
C LYS A 162 -12.90 10.21 17.79
N LYS A 163 -13.12 10.95 16.69
CA LYS A 163 -12.51 10.66 15.38
C LYS A 163 -10.98 10.65 15.49
N LEU A 164 -10.36 9.78 14.69
CA LEU A 164 -8.91 9.71 14.60
C LEU A 164 -8.35 10.94 13.88
N LYS A 165 -7.18 11.38 14.32
CA LYS A 165 -6.34 12.28 13.51
C LYS A 165 -5.68 11.44 12.42
N VAL A 166 -5.41 12.04 11.26
CA VAL A 166 -4.68 11.39 10.15
C VAL A 166 -3.37 10.75 10.62
N THR A 167 -2.65 11.40 11.54
CA THR A 167 -1.42 10.85 12.14
C THR A 167 -1.61 9.51 12.83
N ASN A 168 -2.76 9.29 13.48
CA ASN A 168 -3.06 8.03 14.14
C ASN A 168 -3.40 6.94 13.12
N GLU A 169 -4.03 7.30 11.99
CA GLU A 169 -4.32 6.36 10.90
C GLU A 169 -3.01 5.90 10.25
N ILE A 170 -2.05 6.81 10.05
CA ILE A 170 -0.70 6.48 9.59
C ILE A 170 -0.06 5.46 10.54
N THR A 171 -0.02 5.71 11.85
CA THR A 171 0.55 4.76 12.82
C THR A 171 -0.17 3.41 12.81
N ASN A 172 -1.50 3.39 12.78
CA ASN A 172 -2.25 2.13 12.76
C ASN A 172 -1.94 1.31 11.49
N ALA A 173 -1.80 1.95 10.32
CA ALA A 173 -1.46 1.25 9.09
C ALA A 173 -0.09 0.54 9.18
N MET A 174 0.88 1.19 9.82
CA MET A 174 2.23 0.64 10.00
C MET A 174 2.28 -0.63 10.87
N GLU A 175 1.28 -0.86 11.72
CA GLU A 175 1.19 -2.07 12.53
C GLU A 175 0.95 -3.31 11.68
N TYR A 176 0.15 -3.19 10.61
CA TYR A 176 -0.07 -4.28 9.65
C TYR A 176 1.19 -4.63 8.86
N TYR A 177 2.02 -3.63 8.54
CA TYR A 177 3.32 -3.88 7.90
C TYR A 177 4.26 -4.68 8.80
N ASN A 178 4.39 -4.27 10.06
CA ASN A 178 5.26 -4.95 11.03
C ASN A 178 4.79 -6.37 11.38
N SER A 179 3.47 -6.56 11.50
CA SER A 179 2.88 -7.84 11.90
C SER A 179 2.78 -8.85 10.74
N SER A 180 2.57 -8.37 9.50
CA SER A 180 2.25 -9.23 8.36
C SER A 180 3.06 -8.89 7.10
N PHE A 181 2.86 -7.72 6.49
CA PHE A 181 3.29 -7.49 5.10
C PHE A 181 4.80 -7.52 4.89
N LEU A 182 5.61 -7.01 5.82
CA LEU A 182 7.07 -7.03 5.71
C LEU A 182 7.66 -8.44 5.62
N LYS A 183 6.90 -9.47 6.01
CA LYS A 183 7.29 -10.88 5.88
C LYS A 183 6.57 -11.55 4.71
N ALA A 184 5.24 -11.39 4.66
CA ALA A 184 4.40 -12.10 3.70
C ALA A 184 4.71 -11.73 2.24
N VAL A 185 4.94 -10.44 1.96
CA VAL A 185 5.16 -9.95 0.58
C VAL A 185 6.51 -10.43 0.00
N PRO A 186 7.65 -10.28 0.72
CA PRO A 186 8.92 -10.84 0.26
C PRO A 186 8.90 -12.36 0.14
N HIS A 187 8.23 -13.04 1.08
CA HIS A 187 8.07 -14.50 1.04
C HIS A 187 7.28 -14.96 -0.19
N LEU A 188 6.13 -14.32 -0.47
CA LEU A 188 5.31 -14.60 -1.65
C LEU A 188 6.12 -14.41 -2.93
N THR A 189 6.89 -13.32 -3.03
CA THR A 189 7.71 -13.02 -4.21
C THR A 189 8.84 -14.04 -4.39
N THR A 190 9.45 -14.48 -3.27
CA THR A 190 10.46 -15.53 -3.28
C THR A 190 9.87 -16.84 -3.80
N GLU A 191 8.71 -17.23 -3.28
CA GLU A 191 8.03 -18.46 -3.69
C GLU A 191 7.56 -18.39 -5.15
N TYR A 192 7.07 -17.23 -5.58
CA TYR A 192 6.70 -16.95 -6.98
C TYR A 192 7.87 -17.20 -7.94
N LYS A 193 9.03 -16.60 -7.66
CA LYS A 193 10.25 -16.77 -8.47
C LYS A 193 10.75 -18.23 -8.43
N ARG A 194 10.71 -18.88 -7.26
CA ARG A 194 11.12 -20.28 -7.10
C ARG A 194 10.25 -21.24 -7.92
N LEU A 195 8.92 -21.06 -7.87
CA LEU A 195 7.97 -21.88 -8.62
C LEU A 195 8.13 -21.67 -10.12
N ALA A 196 8.33 -20.44 -10.59
CA ALA A 196 8.63 -20.16 -11.99
C ALA A 196 9.94 -20.85 -12.44
N GLN A 197 10.99 -20.74 -11.62
CA GLN A 197 12.29 -21.38 -11.90
C GLN A 197 12.19 -22.90 -11.97
N ALA A 198 11.33 -23.54 -11.16
CA ALA A 198 11.08 -24.98 -11.23
C ALA A 198 10.52 -25.44 -12.58
N HIS A 199 9.88 -24.54 -13.33
CA HIS A 199 9.41 -24.75 -14.71
C HIS A 199 10.41 -24.24 -15.77
N GLY A 200 11.64 -23.90 -15.39
CA GLY A 200 12.66 -23.38 -16.30
C GLY A 200 12.49 -21.91 -16.69
N LEU A 201 11.57 -21.19 -16.04
CA LEU A 201 11.31 -19.77 -16.29
C LEU A 201 12.17 -18.92 -15.36
N ASN A 202 13.15 -18.21 -15.91
CA ASN A 202 14.04 -17.36 -15.13
C ASN A 202 13.54 -15.90 -15.13
N LEU A 203 12.91 -15.51 -14.03
CA LEU A 203 12.39 -14.16 -13.81
C LEU A 203 13.47 -13.26 -13.23
N LYS A 204 13.65 -12.05 -13.77
CA LYS A 204 14.75 -11.15 -13.36
C LYS A 204 14.28 -10.14 -12.33
N GLN A 205 13.20 -9.43 -12.63
CA GLN A 205 12.70 -8.26 -11.92
C GLN A 205 11.22 -8.41 -11.53
N ALA A 206 10.66 -9.62 -11.62
CA ALA A 206 9.27 -9.87 -11.25
C ALA A 206 8.95 -9.37 -9.82
N LYS A 207 7.90 -8.54 -9.73
CA LYS A 207 7.30 -8.02 -8.49
C LYS A 207 5.79 -8.28 -8.55
N PRO A 208 5.34 -9.52 -8.29
CA PRO A 208 3.94 -9.91 -8.46
C PRO A 208 3.01 -9.12 -7.53
N ILE A 209 3.55 -8.59 -6.44
CA ILE A 209 2.84 -7.72 -5.52
C ILE A 209 3.73 -6.54 -5.10
N THR A 210 3.16 -5.34 -5.13
CA THR A 210 3.72 -4.13 -4.52
C THR A 210 2.63 -3.47 -3.67
N MET A 211 2.96 -2.49 -2.83
CA MET A 211 2.01 -1.92 -1.87
C MET A 211 1.77 -0.43 -2.16
N GLY A 212 0.51 -0.01 -2.05
CA GLY A 212 0.10 1.38 -2.13
C GLY A 212 -0.68 1.83 -0.89
N MET A 213 -0.81 3.13 -0.71
CA MET A 213 -1.52 3.77 0.41
C MET A 213 -2.18 5.07 -0.01
N TRP A 214 -3.39 5.31 0.48
CA TRP A 214 -4.04 6.63 0.40
C TRP A 214 -3.85 7.47 1.67
N ILE A 215 -3.46 6.84 2.77
CA ILE A 215 -3.39 7.48 4.08
C ILE A 215 -2.28 8.56 4.07
N GLY A 216 -2.70 9.82 4.15
CA GLY A 216 -1.83 10.98 4.07
C GLY A 216 -1.68 11.61 2.68
N GLY A 217 -2.25 11.01 1.63
CA GLY A 217 -2.26 11.55 0.26
C GLY A 217 -3.65 11.85 -0.29
N ASP A 218 -4.68 11.13 0.15
CA ASP A 218 -6.08 11.37 -0.22
C ASP A 218 -6.68 12.53 0.58
N ARG A 219 -6.89 13.67 -0.09
CA ARG A 219 -7.44 14.90 0.50
C ARG A 219 -8.81 15.26 -0.07
N ASP A 220 -9.36 14.41 -0.93
CA ASP A 220 -10.70 14.59 -1.46
C ASP A 220 -11.74 14.58 -0.31
N GLY A 221 -12.47 15.68 -0.18
CA GLY A 221 -13.40 15.91 0.93
C GLY A 221 -12.78 15.94 2.34
N ASN A 222 -11.44 15.91 2.47
CA ASN A 222 -10.75 15.81 3.75
C ASN A 222 -9.71 16.93 3.95
N PRO A 223 -10.09 18.07 4.56
CA PRO A 223 -9.20 19.22 4.73
C PRO A 223 -8.08 18.99 5.76
N PHE A 224 -8.09 17.86 6.48
CA PHE A 224 -7.04 17.52 7.45
C PHE A 224 -5.82 16.85 6.82
N VAL A 225 -5.91 16.45 5.54
CA VAL A 225 -4.77 15.97 4.77
C VAL A 225 -4.08 17.16 4.13
N THR A 226 -2.83 17.39 4.52
CA THR A 226 -2.02 18.56 4.19
C THR A 226 -0.61 18.15 3.77
N ALA A 227 0.17 19.11 3.30
CA ALA A 227 1.61 18.94 3.04
C ALA A 227 2.36 18.32 4.23
N GLU A 228 2.02 18.71 5.47
CA GLU A 228 2.67 18.16 6.66
C GLU A 228 2.27 16.69 6.89
N THR A 229 0.99 16.34 6.75
CA THR A 229 0.57 14.94 6.94
C THR A 229 1.11 14.01 5.86
N LEU A 230 1.26 14.50 4.62
CA LEU A 230 1.92 13.77 3.53
C LEU A 230 3.38 13.46 3.90
N LYS A 231 4.12 14.49 4.35
CA LYS A 231 5.49 14.34 4.81
C LYS A 231 5.59 13.35 5.97
N GLN A 232 4.73 13.48 6.98
CA GLN A 232 4.70 12.57 8.12
C GLN A 232 4.40 11.12 7.71
N SER A 233 3.47 10.92 6.76
CA SER A 233 3.16 9.58 6.23
C SER A 233 4.38 8.95 5.58
N ALA A 234 5.04 9.67 4.66
CA ALA A 234 6.22 9.16 3.96
C ALA A 234 7.41 8.89 4.90
N LEU A 235 7.67 9.79 5.87
CA LEU A 235 8.77 9.61 6.82
C LEU A 235 8.51 8.49 7.82
N THR A 236 7.27 8.30 8.26
CA THR A 236 6.91 7.16 9.15
C THR A 236 7.09 5.83 8.41
N GLN A 237 6.67 5.78 7.14
CA GLN A 237 6.88 4.62 6.28
C GLN A 237 8.37 4.31 6.07
N CYS A 238 9.17 5.34 5.76
CA CYS A 238 10.63 5.26 5.67
C CYS A 238 11.23 4.73 6.98
N GLU A 239 10.79 5.23 8.14
CA GLU A 239 11.30 4.77 9.43
C GLU A 239 11.03 3.28 9.66
N VAL A 240 9.81 2.82 9.36
CA VAL A 240 9.42 1.41 9.54
C VAL A 240 10.29 0.49 8.69
N ILE A 241 10.47 0.80 7.40
CA ILE A 241 11.27 -0.05 6.51
C ILE A 241 12.77 -0.01 6.86
N MET A 242 13.30 1.15 7.24
CA MET A 242 14.71 1.27 7.64
C MET A 242 15.01 0.52 8.94
N ASN A 243 14.08 0.54 9.91
CA ASN A 243 14.18 -0.27 11.12
C ASN A 243 14.14 -1.77 10.82
N TYR A 244 13.32 -2.19 9.85
CA TYR A 244 13.27 -3.58 9.40
C TYR A 244 14.60 -4.03 8.78
N TYR A 245 15.19 -3.20 7.89
CA TYR A 245 16.49 -3.50 7.28
C TYR A 245 17.60 -3.56 8.33
N ASP A 246 17.71 -2.57 9.23
CA ASP A 246 18.73 -2.58 10.29
C ASP A 246 18.66 -3.86 11.13
N LYS A 247 17.43 -4.26 11.53
CA LYS A 247 17.21 -5.50 12.27
C LYS A 247 17.64 -6.75 11.50
N LYS A 248 17.27 -6.86 10.21
CA LYS A 248 17.62 -8.03 9.37
C LYS A 248 19.12 -8.10 9.11
N ILE A 249 19.77 -6.98 8.83
CA ILE A 249 21.24 -6.92 8.69
C ILE A 249 21.92 -7.31 9.99
N TYR A 250 21.44 -6.83 11.13
CA TYR A 250 21.99 -7.22 12.42
C TYR A 250 21.87 -8.73 12.69
N GLN A 251 20.75 -9.35 12.32
CA GLN A 251 20.57 -10.81 12.41
C GLN A 251 21.58 -11.55 11.52
N LEU A 252 21.72 -11.15 10.26
CA LEU A 252 22.72 -11.73 9.34
C LEU A 252 24.15 -11.55 9.88
N TYR A 253 24.47 -10.37 10.42
CA TYR A 253 25.75 -10.10 11.07
C TYR A 253 26.03 -11.11 12.20
N ARG A 254 25.02 -11.44 13.01
CA ARG A 254 25.15 -12.43 14.10
C ARG A 254 25.35 -13.84 13.56
N GLU A 255 24.66 -14.22 12.50
CA GLU A 255 24.66 -15.58 11.97
C GLU A 255 25.87 -15.89 11.09
N PHE A 256 26.31 -14.94 10.25
CA PHE A 256 27.33 -15.16 9.22
C PHE A 256 28.75 -15.06 9.80
N SER A 257 29.09 -16.00 10.67
CA SER A 257 30.40 -16.20 11.33
C SER A 257 31.47 -16.86 10.45
N LEU A 258 31.30 -16.83 9.12
CA LEU A 258 32.14 -17.55 8.18
C LEU A 258 33.60 -17.08 8.26
N SER A 259 34.51 -18.02 8.55
CA SER A 259 35.94 -17.74 8.69
C SER A 259 36.67 -17.85 7.35
N THR A 260 37.55 -16.89 7.07
CA THR A 260 38.49 -16.94 5.93
C THR A 260 39.50 -18.08 6.00
N SER A 261 39.59 -18.78 7.13
CA SER A 261 40.38 -20.02 7.22
C SER A 261 39.67 -21.22 6.59
N ILE A 262 38.36 -21.12 6.31
CA ILE A 262 37.50 -22.20 5.83
C ILE A 262 36.92 -21.86 4.45
N VAL A 263 36.47 -20.61 4.26
CA VAL A 263 35.84 -20.17 3.00
C VAL A 263 36.61 -19.03 2.36
N ASN A 264 36.54 -18.93 1.03
CA ASN A 264 37.04 -17.78 0.31
C ASN A 264 36.03 -16.63 0.37
N VAL A 265 36.50 -15.42 0.06
CA VAL A 265 35.69 -14.21 0.04
C VAL A 265 36.04 -13.43 -1.22
N SER A 266 35.03 -12.98 -1.94
CA SER A 266 35.19 -12.20 -3.17
C SER A 266 35.89 -10.86 -2.89
N LYS A 267 36.45 -10.24 -3.93
CA LYS A 267 37.16 -8.96 -3.80
C LYS A 267 36.26 -7.84 -3.23
N GLN A 268 34.99 -7.80 -3.65
CA GLN A 268 34.03 -6.78 -3.23
C GLN A 268 33.73 -6.89 -1.73
N VAL A 269 33.46 -8.11 -1.24
CA VAL A 269 33.19 -8.34 0.20
C VAL A 269 34.41 -8.05 1.05
N ARG A 270 35.63 -8.35 0.56
CA ARG A 270 36.87 -7.95 1.25
C ARG A 270 37.00 -6.43 1.39
N GLU A 271 36.63 -5.66 0.38
CA GLU A 271 36.71 -4.20 0.46
C GLU A 271 35.68 -3.63 1.43
N MET A 272 34.43 -4.12 1.41
CA MET A 272 33.43 -3.76 2.42
C MET A 272 33.91 -4.09 3.84
N ALA A 273 34.49 -5.28 4.04
CA ALA A 273 35.06 -5.68 5.32
C ALA A 273 36.24 -4.79 5.76
N ARG A 274 37.00 -4.23 4.82
CA ARG A 274 38.10 -3.29 5.09
C ARG A 274 37.60 -1.92 5.53
N GLN A 275 36.47 -1.47 4.99
CA GLN A 275 35.83 -0.19 5.32
C GLN A 275 35.05 -0.25 6.66
N SER A 276 34.69 -1.46 7.09
CA SER A 276 34.01 -1.71 8.35
C SER A 276 34.74 -1.13 9.57
N LYS A 277 33.98 -0.46 10.43
CA LYS A 277 34.45 0.05 11.73
C LYS A 277 34.45 -1.01 12.84
N ASP A 278 34.09 -2.26 12.53
CA ASP A 278 34.29 -3.39 13.46
C ASP A 278 35.78 -3.75 13.54
N ASN A 279 36.43 -3.20 14.56
CA ASN A 279 37.86 -3.35 14.85
C ASN A 279 38.15 -4.47 15.86
N SER A 280 37.20 -5.38 16.10
CA SER A 280 37.42 -6.48 17.04
C SER A 280 38.49 -7.44 16.52
N ILE A 281 39.57 -7.61 17.29
CA ILE A 281 40.63 -8.59 16.99
C ILE A 281 40.10 -10.03 16.86
N TYR A 282 38.96 -10.32 17.49
CA TYR A 282 38.32 -11.64 17.44
C TYR A 282 37.59 -11.91 16.11
N ARG A 283 37.40 -10.89 15.27
CA ARG A 283 36.61 -10.97 14.03
C ARG A 283 37.44 -10.69 12.77
N GLU A 284 38.76 -10.60 12.88
CA GLU A 284 39.66 -10.35 11.75
C GLU A 284 39.47 -11.34 10.59
N LYS A 285 39.13 -12.59 10.94
CA LYS A 285 38.89 -13.67 9.97
C LYS A 285 37.44 -13.76 9.50
N GLU A 286 36.51 -12.99 10.04
CA GLU A 286 35.07 -13.07 9.75
C GLU A 286 34.65 -11.95 8.78
N LEU A 287 35.16 -11.98 7.55
CA LEU A 287 35.00 -10.86 6.62
C LEU A 287 33.54 -10.62 6.20
N TYR A 288 32.70 -11.65 6.07
CA TYR A 288 31.27 -11.47 5.81
C TYR A 288 30.60 -10.69 6.95
N ARG A 289 30.89 -11.04 8.20
CA ARG A 289 30.39 -10.33 9.38
C ARG A 289 30.85 -8.87 9.37
N ARG A 290 32.13 -8.60 9.10
CA ARG A 290 32.65 -7.23 9.02
C ARG A 290 31.99 -6.44 7.88
N ALA A 291 31.79 -7.04 6.71
CA ALA A 291 31.08 -6.41 5.60
C ALA A 291 29.61 -6.10 5.96
N LEU A 292 28.90 -7.01 6.63
CA LEU A 292 27.54 -6.76 7.11
C LEU A 292 27.49 -5.63 8.15
N PHE A 293 28.51 -5.47 8.98
CA PHE A 293 28.63 -4.33 9.90
C PHE A 293 28.82 -2.99 9.15
N ASP A 294 29.60 -2.99 8.06
CA ASP A 294 29.74 -1.81 7.19
C ASP A 294 28.39 -1.44 6.55
N ILE A 295 27.69 -2.43 5.99
CA ILE A 295 26.34 -2.27 5.44
C ILE A 295 25.38 -1.72 6.51
N GLN A 296 25.42 -2.26 7.73
CA GLN A 296 24.59 -1.79 8.84
C GLN A 296 24.87 -0.32 9.17
N SER A 297 26.15 0.05 9.25
CA SER A 297 26.58 1.42 9.53
C SER A 297 26.07 2.39 8.46
N LYS A 298 26.16 2.00 7.18
CA LYS A 298 25.62 2.79 6.06
C LYS A 298 24.09 2.90 6.11
N ILE A 299 23.38 1.83 6.46
CA ILE A 299 21.91 1.86 6.64
C ILE A 299 21.51 2.82 7.76
N GLN A 300 22.19 2.79 8.90
CA GLN A 300 21.94 3.70 10.00
C GLN A 300 22.20 5.17 9.61
N ALA A 301 23.32 5.44 8.94
CA ALA A 301 23.62 6.76 8.38
C ALA A 301 22.57 7.23 7.37
N THR A 302 22.11 6.32 6.49
CA THR A 302 21.05 6.58 5.52
C THR A 302 19.74 6.91 6.23
N LYS A 303 19.36 6.14 7.26
CA LYS A 303 18.16 6.38 8.06
C LYS A 303 18.19 7.77 8.69
N THR A 304 19.29 8.14 9.34
CA THR A 304 19.47 9.45 9.97
C THR A 304 19.34 10.57 8.95
N TYR A 305 19.99 10.46 7.78
CA TYR A 305 19.81 11.43 6.71
C TYR A 305 18.35 11.52 6.23
N LEU A 306 17.70 10.38 5.99
CA LEU A 306 16.35 10.35 5.43
C LEU A 306 15.30 10.96 6.38
N ILE A 307 15.43 10.72 7.69
CA ILE A 307 14.43 11.11 8.68
C ILE A 307 14.77 12.46 9.33
N GLU A 308 16.03 12.64 9.71
CA GLU A 308 16.50 13.77 10.53
C GLU A 308 17.20 14.85 9.68
N ASP A 309 17.49 14.56 8.41
CA ASP A 309 18.23 15.46 7.49
C ASP A 309 19.68 15.73 7.95
N GLU A 310 20.24 14.81 8.73
CA GLU A 310 21.61 14.89 9.25
C GLU A 310 22.56 13.95 8.48
N GLU A 311 23.69 14.48 8.02
CA GLU A 311 24.73 13.68 7.38
C GLU A 311 25.69 13.08 8.41
N VAL A 312 25.51 11.79 8.69
CA VAL A 312 26.34 11.05 9.65
C VAL A 312 27.15 9.97 8.96
N GLY A 313 28.29 10.35 8.38
CA GLY A 313 29.22 9.42 7.74
C GLY A 313 28.76 8.93 6.37
N THR A 314 29.27 7.76 5.95
CA THR A 314 28.95 7.18 4.63
C THR A 314 27.55 6.58 4.63
N ARG A 315 26.72 6.96 3.65
CA ARG A 315 25.34 6.50 3.46
C ARG A 315 25.11 5.96 2.05
N TYR A 316 23.97 5.32 1.84
CA TYR A 316 23.46 5.01 0.51
C TYR A 316 22.70 6.22 -0.05
N GLU A 317 22.87 6.48 -1.34
CA GLU A 317 22.06 7.47 -2.07
C GLU A 317 20.71 6.89 -2.46
N THR A 318 20.68 5.61 -2.86
CA THR A 318 19.46 4.93 -3.29
C THR A 318 19.34 3.53 -2.68
N ALA A 319 18.10 3.01 -2.63
CA ALA A 319 17.86 1.62 -2.22
C ALA A 319 18.56 0.60 -3.13
N ASN A 320 18.79 0.95 -4.39
CA ASN A 320 19.52 0.11 -5.33
C ASN A 320 21.01 0.00 -4.96
N ASP A 321 21.61 1.03 -4.38
CA ASP A 321 23.01 0.94 -3.93
C ASP A 321 23.15 0.02 -2.71
N PHE A 322 22.17 0.07 -1.80
CA PHE A 322 22.05 -0.92 -0.73
C PHE A 322 21.86 -2.34 -1.28
N TYR A 323 20.95 -2.51 -2.25
CA TYR A 323 20.71 -3.80 -2.89
C TYR A 323 21.99 -4.38 -3.53
N LYS A 324 22.79 -3.56 -4.23
CA LYS A 324 24.06 -4.00 -4.83
C LYS A 324 25.05 -4.54 -3.79
N ASP A 325 25.16 -3.93 -2.63
CA ASP A 325 26.04 -4.42 -1.55
C ASP A 325 25.55 -5.80 -1.04
N LEU A 326 24.24 -6.02 -0.94
CA LEU A 326 23.67 -7.34 -0.62
C LEU A 326 23.91 -8.37 -1.72
N ILE A 327 23.81 -7.97 -2.98
CA ILE A 327 24.12 -8.84 -4.13
C ILE A 327 25.59 -9.25 -4.13
N ALA A 328 26.51 -8.34 -3.77
CA ALA A 328 27.93 -8.70 -3.63
C ALA A 328 28.16 -9.76 -2.54
N ILE A 329 27.41 -9.71 -1.44
CA ILE A 329 27.42 -10.76 -0.41
C ILE A 329 26.88 -12.08 -0.98
N ARG A 330 25.73 -12.03 -1.66
CA ARG A 330 25.10 -13.20 -2.31
C ARG A 330 26.06 -13.89 -3.27
N ASP A 331 26.64 -13.15 -4.19
CA ASP A 331 27.47 -13.68 -5.26
C ASP A 331 28.76 -14.29 -4.69
N SER A 332 29.35 -13.65 -3.68
CA SER A 332 30.49 -14.22 -2.94
C SER A 332 30.14 -15.54 -2.25
N LEU A 333 28.93 -15.69 -1.72
CA LEU A 333 28.47 -16.95 -1.13
C LEU A 333 28.27 -18.04 -2.18
N LEU A 334 27.71 -17.71 -3.35
CA LEU A 334 27.55 -18.65 -4.47
C LEU A 334 28.90 -19.14 -5.00
N GLU A 335 29.90 -18.25 -5.11
CA GLU A 335 31.27 -18.63 -5.48
C GLU A 335 31.88 -19.68 -4.54
N ASN A 336 31.39 -19.75 -3.30
CA ASN A 336 31.82 -20.71 -2.28
C ASN A 336 30.86 -21.90 -2.10
N LYS A 337 29.93 -22.14 -3.05
CA LYS A 337 28.91 -23.20 -2.96
C LYS A 337 28.07 -23.09 -1.68
N GLY A 338 27.74 -21.85 -1.32
CA GLY A 338 26.94 -21.49 -0.16
C GLY A 338 25.46 -21.33 -0.48
N GLU A 339 24.89 -22.11 -1.40
CA GLU A 339 23.50 -21.94 -1.87
C GLU A 339 22.50 -22.01 -0.72
N SER A 340 22.70 -22.90 0.25
CA SER A 340 21.83 -23.01 1.44
C SER A 340 21.87 -21.77 2.34
N LEU A 341 22.96 -20.99 2.31
CA LEU A 341 23.10 -19.73 3.08
C LEU A 341 22.33 -18.58 2.42
N ILE A 342 21.91 -18.76 1.16
CA ILE A 342 21.12 -17.82 0.37
C ILE A 342 19.70 -18.37 0.30
N SER A 343 19.12 -18.64 1.47
CA SER A 343 17.74 -19.07 1.63
C SER A 343 17.12 -18.38 2.84
N GLY A 344 15.79 -18.43 2.96
CA GLY A 344 15.07 -17.79 4.06
C GLY A 344 15.34 -16.29 4.15
N ASP A 345 15.75 -15.84 5.34
CA ASP A 345 15.85 -14.43 5.72
C ASP A 345 16.71 -13.56 4.79
N PHE A 346 17.78 -14.12 4.20
CA PHE A 346 18.65 -13.36 3.31
C PHE A 346 17.96 -13.04 1.97
N VAL A 347 17.27 -14.03 1.38
CA VAL A 347 16.55 -13.84 0.12
C VAL A 347 15.32 -12.97 0.32
N GLU A 348 14.62 -13.16 1.43
CA GLU A 348 13.50 -12.28 1.81
C GLU A 348 13.95 -10.84 2.02
N LEU A 349 15.15 -10.60 2.57
CA LEU A 349 15.71 -9.24 2.64
C LEU A 349 15.97 -8.66 1.24
N LEU A 350 16.57 -9.42 0.32
CA LEU A 350 16.77 -8.96 -1.06
C LEU A 350 15.43 -8.58 -1.71
N GLN A 351 14.42 -9.45 -1.60
CA GLN A 351 13.09 -9.17 -2.15
C GLN A 351 12.43 -7.97 -1.47
N ALA A 352 12.59 -7.81 -0.15
CA ALA A 352 12.07 -6.65 0.56
C ALA A 352 12.65 -5.34 0.02
N VAL A 353 13.96 -5.28 -0.23
CA VAL A 353 14.61 -4.07 -0.80
C VAL A 353 14.09 -3.75 -2.19
N GLU A 354 13.91 -4.76 -3.06
CA GLU A 354 13.38 -4.57 -4.41
C GLU A 354 11.93 -4.07 -4.41
N ILE A 355 11.11 -4.52 -3.47
CA ILE A 355 9.66 -4.23 -3.41
C ILE A 355 9.38 -2.92 -2.68
N PHE A 356 10.02 -2.72 -1.53
CA PHE A 356 9.69 -1.65 -0.59
C PHE A 356 10.64 -0.44 -0.70
N GLY A 357 11.82 -0.60 -1.29
CA GLY A 357 12.82 0.47 -1.38
C GLY A 357 13.10 1.11 -0.03
N PHE A 358 13.28 2.44 0.00
CA PHE A 358 13.34 3.24 1.23
C PHE A 358 12.00 3.92 1.58
N TYR A 359 10.91 3.57 0.90
CA TYR A 359 9.63 4.26 1.02
C TYR A 359 8.49 3.37 1.57
N LEU A 360 8.69 2.05 1.69
CA LEU A 360 7.72 1.04 2.12
C LEU A 360 6.56 0.84 1.13
N ALA A 361 5.67 1.80 0.95
CA ALA A 361 4.56 1.72 0.01
C ALA A 361 4.36 3.07 -0.70
N SER A 362 3.85 3.05 -1.93
CA SER A 362 3.56 4.29 -2.63
C SER A 362 2.42 5.02 -1.93
N ILE A 363 2.49 6.35 -1.88
CA ILE A 363 1.40 7.21 -1.43
C ILE A 363 0.75 7.80 -2.67
N ASP A 364 -0.52 7.46 -2.91
CA ASP A 364 -1.28 8.08 -3.98
C ASP A 364 -1.87 9.38 -3.46
N MET A 365 -1.76 10.44 -4.27
CA MET A 365 -2.43 11.70 -3.99
C MET A 365 -3.79 11.69 -4.67
N ARG A 366 -4.82 12.23 -4.03
CA ARG A 366 -6.18 12.33 -4.62
C ARG A 366 -6.84 13.64 -4.25
N GLN A 367 -7.51 14.28 -5.20
CA GLN A 367 -8.30 15.51 -5.00
C GLN A 367 -9.36 15.63 -6.10
N ASP A 368 -10.41 16.37 -5.79
CA ASP A 368 -11.49 16.73 -6.70
C ASP A 368 -11.05 17.66 -7.86
N SER A 369 -11.56 17.41 -9.06
CA SER A 369 -11.30 18.22 -10.26
C SER A 369 -11.61 19.72 -10.06
N SER A 370 -12.71 20.05 -9.36
CA SER A 370 -13.12 21.45 -9.15
C SER A 370 -12.10 22.27 -8.34
N VAL A 371 -11.32 21.60 -7.48
CA VAL A 371 -10.24 22.25 -6.72
C VAL A 371 -9.09 22.61 -7.65
N TYR A 372 -8.77 21.75 -8.61
CA TYR A 372 -7.72 22.02 -9.61
C TYR A 372 -8.14 23.17 -10.53
N GLU A 373 -9.36 23.15 -11.04
CA GLU A 373 -9.93 24.25 -11.84
C GLU A 373 -9.80 25.59 -11.10
N ALA A 374 -10.24 25.64 -9.83
CA ALA A 374 -10.20 26.86 -9.03
C ALA A 374 -8.76 27.39 -8.84
N CYS A 375 -7.80 26.48 -8.59
CA CYS A 375 -6.40 26.84 -8.42
C CYS A 375 -5.78 27.35 -9.73
N VAL A 376 -6.07 26.71 -10.86
CA VAL A 376 -5.57 27.10 -12.18
C VAL A 376 -6.17 28.43 -12.62
N ALA A 377 -7.46 28.65 -12.37
CA ALA A 377 -8.11 29.94 -12.62
C ALA A 377 -7.42 31.09 -11.87
N GLU A 378 -7.07 30.87 -10.60
CA GLU A 378 -6.33 31.85 -9.78
C GLU A 378 -4.92 32.09 -10.33
N LEU A 379 -4.19 31.03 -10.69
CA LEU A 379 -2.84 31.15 -11.27
C LEU A 379 -2.84 31.96 -12.56
N LEU A 380 -3.71 31.62 -13.51
CA LEU A 380 -3.82 32.30 -14.81
C LEU A 380 -4.20 33.77 -14.65
N LYS A 381 -5.11 34.07 -13.71
CA LYS A 381 -5.50 35.45 -13.39
C LYS A 381 -4.34 36.23 -12.77
N SER A 382 -3.63 35.64 -11.83
CA SER A 382 -2.50 36.27 -11.14
C SER A 382 -1.31 36.55 -12.08
N ALA A 383 -1.10 35.67 -13.07
CA ALA A 383 -0.07 35.81 -14.10
C ALA A 383 -0.47 36.79 -15.22
N GLY A 384 -1.71 37.31 -15.21
CA GLY A 384 -2.21 38.21 -16.23
C GLY A 384 -2.51 37.54 -17.59
N ILE A 385 -2.68 36.21 -17.59
CA ILE A 385 -2.92 35.41 -18.80
C ILE A 385 -4.41 35.39 -19.12
N HIS A 386 -5.25 34.99 -18.16
CA HIS A 386 -6.70 34.94 -18.34
C HIS A 386 -7.44 35.17 -17.02
N SER A 387 -8.44 36.07 -17.01
CA SER A 387 -9.11 36.49 -15.77
C SER A 387 -10.39 35.73 -15.43
N ARG A 388 -10.99 35.04 -16.41
CA ARG A 388 -12.27 34.32 -16.31
C ARG A 388 -12.18 32.91 -16.88
N TYR A 389 -11.15 32.17 -16.47
CA TYR A 389 -10.86 30.82 -16.98
C TYR A 389 -12.05 29.86 -16.87
N SER A 390 -12.74 29.85 -15.73
CA SER A 390 -13.89 28.95 -15.51
C SER A 390 -15.14 29.27 -16.36
N GLU A 391 -15.16 30.38 -17.09
CA GLU A 391 -16.24 30.73 -18.02
C GLU A 391 -15.96 30.23 -19.46
N LEU A 392 -14.76 29.71 -19.72
CA LEU A 392 -14.37 29.18 -21.02
C LEU A 392 -15.07 27.85 -21.32
N SER A 393 -15.33 27.60 -22.61
CA SER A 393 -15.73 26.27 -23.08
C SER A 393 -14.59 25.26 -22.93
N GLU A 394 -14.91 23.96 -22.96
CA GLU A 394 -13.92 22.89 -22.83
C GLU A 394 -12.77 22.98 -23.86
N GLU A 395 -13.10 23.33 -25.11
CA GLU A 395 -12.13 23.50 -26.19
C GLU A 395 -11.19 24.68 -25.91
N GLU A 396 -11.76 25.83 -25.51
CA GLU A 396 -10.98 27.02 -25.13
C GLU A 396 -10.10 26.79 -23.90
N LYS A 397 -10.59 26.01 -22.91
CA LYS A 397 -9.78 25.59 -21.75
C LYS A 397 -8.59 24.76 -22.22
N CYS A 398 -8.82 23.72 -23.02
CA CYS A 398 -7.77 22.83 -23.51
C CYS A 398 -6.71 23.59 -24.31
N ASP A 399 -7.12 24.43 -25.27
CA ASP A 399 -6.20 25.23 -26.10
C ASP A 399 -5.31 26.14 -25.25
N LEU A 400 -5.89 26.82 -24.26
CA LEU A 400 -5.14 27.68 -23.35
C LEU A 400 -4.14 26.87 -22.52
N LEU A 401 -4.58 25.79 -21.88
CA LEU A 401 -3.72 24.98 -21.01
C LEU A 401 -2.59 24.29 -21.78
N LEU A 402 -2.88 23.77 -22.98
CA LEU A 402 -1.86 23.17 -23.85
C LEU A 402 -0.81 24.19 -24.24
N LYS A 403 -1.23 25.40 -24.63
CA LYS A 403 -0.31 26.50 -24.91
C LYS A 403 0.58 26.82 -23.71
N GLU A 404 0.01 26.91 -22.51
CA GLU A 404 0.77 27.16 -21.29
C GLU A 404 1.74 26.02 -20.96
N LEU A 405 1.36 24.76 -21.23
CA LEU A 405 2.21 23.59 -20.97
C LEU A 405 3.35 23.45 -22.00
N GLU A 406 3.10 23.76 -23.26
CA GLU A 406 4.03 23.54 -24.37
C GLU A 406 4.94 24.75 -24.65
N GLU A 407 4.43 25.98 -24.53
CA GLU A 407 5.12 27.18 -24.99
C GLU A 407 5.73 28.03 -23.86
N ASP A 408 5.14 28.06 -22.66
CA ASP A 408 5.64 28.90 -21.55
C ASP A 408 6.50 28.09 -20.57
N PRO A 409 7.82 28.31 -20.48
CA PRO A 409 8.66 27.60 -19.52
C PRO A 409 8.54 28.12 -18.08
N ARG A 410 7.82 29.24 -17.84
CA ARG A 410 7.72 29.87 -16.52
C ARG A 410 6.72 29.13 -15.62
N ILE A 411 6.94 29.25 -14.31
CA ILE A 411 5.95 28.86 -13.29
C ILE A 411 5.04 30.07 -13.00
N LEU A 412 3.74 29.85 -13.06
CA LEU A 412 2.70 30.89 -12.91
C LEU A 412 2.63 31.43 -11.47
N SER A 413 3.00 30.60 -10.50
CA SER A 413 2.97 30.92 -9.06
C SER A 413 4.08 31.86 -8.60
N ALA A 414 5.03 32.23 -9.47
CA ALA A 414 6.13 33.14 -9.16
C ALA A 414 5.71 34.60 -8.96
N THR A 415 4.44 34.94 -9.21
CA THR A 415 3.91 36.28 -8.99
C THR A 415 3.95 36.69 -7.51
N HIS A 416 4.08 38.00 -7.25
CA HIS A 416 3.99 38.57 -5.91
C HIS A 416 2.54 38.69 -5.39
N ALA A 417 1.56 38.21 -6.16
CA ALA A 417 0.16 38.20 -5.74
C ALA A 417 -0.01 37.28 -4.52
N GLU A 418 -0.79 37.74 -3.55
CA GLU A 418 -1.22 36.91 -2.44
C GLU A 418 -2.07 35.75 -2.97
N LYS A 419 -1.77 34.54 -2.51
CA LYS A 419 -2.44 33.31 -2.94
C LYS A 419 -3.55 33.00 -1.94
N SER A 420 -4.67 32.51 -2.44
CA SER A 420 -5.73 32.00 -1.57
C SER A 420 -5.23 30.84 -0.71
N GLU A 421 -5.94 30.58 0.40
CA GLU A 421 -5.62 29.44 1.26
C GLU A 421 -5.68 28.11 0.49
N LEU A 422 -6.60 27.98 -0.48
CA LEU A 422 -6.75 26.81 -1.31
C LEU A 422 -5.52 26.60 -2.20
N LEU A 423 -5.16 27.60 -3.02
CA LEU A 423 -4.00 27.52 -3.90
C LEU A 423 -2.70 27.31 -3.12
N ALA A 424 -2.54 28.01 -1.98
CA ALA A 424 -1.36 27.86 -1.13
C ALA A 424 -1.22 26.42 -0.60
N LYS A 425 -2.33 25.79 -0.19
CA LYS A 425 -2.33 24.39 0.28
C LYS A 425 -2.00 23.40 -0.83
N GLU A 426 -2.60 23.55 -2.00
CA GLU A 426 -2.37 22.66 -3.15
C GLU A 426 -0.92 22.77 -3.66
N LEU A 427 -0.37 23.98 -3.78
CA LEU A 427 1.04 24.16 -4.12
C LEU A 427 1.98 23.60 -3.03
N ALA A 428 1.62 23.75 -1.76
CA ALA A 428 2.44 23.23 -0.66
C ALA A 428 2.51 21.70 -0.67
N ILE A 429 1.40 20.99 -0.92
CA ILE A 429 1.40 19.53 -0.94
C ILE A 429 2.18 18.99 -2.16
N PHE A 430 2.05 19.60 -3.33
CA PHE A 430 2.85 19.21 -4.51
C PHE A 430 4.35 19.52 -4.34
N LYS A 431 4.71 20.62 -3.66
CA LYS A 431 6.10 20.91 -3.29
C LYS A 431 6.65 19.85 -2.34
N THR A 432 5.88 19.45 -1.33
CA THR A 432 6.28 18.34 -0.45
C THR A 432 6.44 17.04 -1.24
N ALA A 433 5.52 16.73 -2.16
CA ALA A 433 5.63 15.54 -3.00
C ALA A 433 6.92 15.55 -3.84
N ARG A 434 7.28 16.71 -4.41
CA ARG A 434 8.54 16.92 -5.13
C ARG A 434 9.75 16.62 -4.25
N VAL A 435 9.80 17.18 -3.04
CA VAL A 435 10.89 16.97 -2.07
C VAL A 435 11.00 15.51 -1.65
N LEU A 436 9.87 14.86 -1.36
CA LEU A 436 9.84 13.45 -0.98
C LEU A 436 10.37 12.55 -2.10
N LYS A 437 10.03 12.83 -3.37
CA LYS A 437 10.53 12.06 -4.51
C LYS A 437 12.02 12.26 -4.77
N ASP A 438 12.58 13.44 -4.48
CA ASP A 438 14.04 13.63 -4.53
C ASP A 438 14.75 12.84 -3.44
N LYS A 439 14.13 12.75 -2.25
CA LYS A 439 14.76 12.17 -1.07
C LYS A 439 14.60 10.64 -0.98
N LEU A 440 13.43 10.12 -1.34
CA LEU A 440 13.05 8.71 -1.19
C LEU A 440 12.96 7.94 -2.51
N GLY A 441 13.11 8.64 -3.65
CA GLY A 441 12.98 8.08 -4.99
C GLY A 441 11.58 8.27 -5.59
N ASP A 442 11.45 8.03 -6.90
CA ASP A 442 10.22 8.33 -7.63
C ASP A 442 9.02 7.44 -7.24
N ASP A 443 9.25 6.27 -6.66
CA ASP A 443 8.17 5.33 -6.34
C ASP A 443 7.40 5.68 -5.05
N VAL A 444 7.90 6.61 -4.22
CA VAL A 444 7.18 7.05 -3.01
C VAL A 444 5.83 7.69 -3.35
N ILE A 445 5.72 8.36 -4.49
CA ILE A 445 4.48 8.98 -4.99
C ILE A 445 4.44 8.73 -6.49
N ARG A 446 3.65 7.75 -6.91
CA ARG A 446 3.60 7.29 -8.30
C ARG A 446 2.56 8.06 -9.12
N GLN A 447 1.48 8.47 -8.48
CA GLN A 447 0.30 9.01 -9.17
C GLN A 447 -0.47 10.03 -8.35
N THR A 448 -1.20 10.86 -9.08
CA THR A 448 -2.21 11.77 -8.57
C THR A 448 -3.53 11.47 -9.26
N ILE A 449 -4.54 11.15 -8.46
CA ILE A 449 -5.87 10.79 -8.88
C ILE A 449 -6.75 12.04 -8.88
N ILE A 450 -7.56 12.20 -9.92
CA ILE A 450 -8.53 13.27 -10.08
C ILE A 450 -9.92 12.69 -9.85
N SER A 451 -10.54 12.95 -8.70
CA SER A 451 -11.95 12.60 -8.48
C SER A 451 -12.87 13.44 -9.34
N HIS A 452 -14.05 12.90 -9.66
CA HIS A 452 -15.02 13.55 -10.56
C HIS A 452 -14.36 14.07 -11.85
N ALA A 453 -13.52 13.23 -12.47
CA ALA A 453 -12.94 13.55 -13.76
C ALA A 453 -14.00 13.35 -14.86
N THR A 454 -14.29 14.41 -15.59
CA THR A 454 -15.33 14.44 -16.64
C THR A 454 -14.71 14.72 -18.01
N ASN A 455 -13.68 15.57 -18.04
CA ASN A 455 -13.21 16.25 -19.23
C ASN A 455 -11.68 16.14 -19.41
N LEU A 456 -11.19 16.57 -20.58
CA LEU A 456 -9.75 16.60 -20.84
C LEU A 456 -9.07 17.72 -20.04
N SER A 457 -9.74 18.87 -19.88
CA SER A 457 -9.24 19.99 -19.10
C SER A 457 -8.83 19.57 -17.69
N ASP A 458 -9.58 18.68 -17.03
CA ASP A 458 -9.32 18.23 -15.66
C ASP A 458 -7.90 17.64 -15.53
N MET A 459 -7.45 16.89 -16.54
CA MET A 459 -6.10 16.32 -16.58
C MET A 459 -5.04 17.38 -16.87
N LEU A 460 -5.33 18.34 -17.75
CA LEU A 460 -4.42 19.43 -18.10
C LEU A 460 -4.26 20.44 -16.96
N GLU A 461 -5.32 20.69 -16.19
CA GLU A 461 -5.30 21.55 -15.00
C GLU A 461 -4.38 20.97 -13.92
N LEU A 462 -4.48 19.66 -13.67
CA LEU A 462 -3.53 18.98 -12.80
C LEU A 462 -2.10 19.06 -13.36
N ALA A 463 -1.91 18.89 -14.68
CA ALA A 463 -0.59 19.02 -15.30
C ALA A 463 0.02 20.42 -15.07
N ILE A 464 -0.77 21.50 -15.15
CA ILE A 464 -0.32 22.86 -14.82
C ILE A 464 0.17 22.92 -13.37
N LEU A 465 -0.61 22.42 -12.41
CA LEU A 465 -0.22 22.43 -11.00
C LEU A 465 1.05 21.59 -10.71
N LEU A 466 1.23 20.48 -11.41
CA LEU A 466 2.43 19.66 -11.31
C LEU A 466 3.66 20.33 -11.96
N LYS A 467 3.46 21.10 -13.04
CA LYS A 467 4.50 21.92 -13.67
C LYS A 467 5.02 23.01 -12.73
N GLU A 468 4.15 23.63 -11.92
CA GLU A 468 4.53 24.65 -10.94
C GLU A 468 5.61 24.21 -9.94
N VAL A 469 5.74 22.90 -9.73
CA VAL A 469 6.71 22.31 -8.79
C VAL A 469 7.76 21.44 -9.47
N GLY A 470 7.77 21.37 -10.81
CA GLY A 470 8.71 20.56 -11.59
C GLY A 470 8.48 19.04 -11.46
N LEU A 471 7.23 18.62 -11.23
CA LEU A 471 6.84 17.21 -11.30
C LEU A 471 6.43 16.78 -12.70
N VAL A 472 6.04 17.74 -13.55
CA VAL A 472 5.73 17.56 -14.97
C VAL A 472 6.45 18.65 -15.77
N ASP A 473 6.99 18.30 -16.92
CA ASP A 473 7.55 19.23 -17.91
C ASP A 473 7.15 18.78 -19.33
N THR A 474 7.68 19.43 -20.37
CA THR A 474 7.33 19.12 -21.77
C THR A 474 7.83 17.76 -22.28
N GLU A 475 8.72 17.10 -21.53
CA GLU A 475 9.38 15.87 -21.93
C GLU A 475 9.03 14.68 -21.03
N ARG A 476 8.73 14.91 -19.75
CA ARG A 476 8.48 13.82 -18.79
C ARG A 476 7.52 14.21 -17.69
N ALA A 477 6.90 13.18 -17.11
CA ALA A 477 6.11 13.28 -15.89
C ALA A 477 6.72 12.38 -14.82
N ARG A 478 7.08 12.94 -13.67
CA ARG A 478 7.55 12.17 -12.51
C ARG A 478 6.40 11.52 -11.73
N VAL A 479 5.17 11.96 -11.96
CA VAL A 479 3.93 11.45 -11.35
C VAL A 479 2.89 11.26 -12.45
N GLN A 480 2.18 10.15 -12.43
CA GLN A 480 1.12 9.89 -13.41
C GLN A 480 -0.16 10.66 -13.05
N ILE A 481 -0.83 11.19 -14.07
CA ILE A 481 -2.14 11.83 -13.96
C ILE A 481 -3.19 10.72 -14.19
N VAL A 482 -4.00 10.44 -13.18
CA VAL A 482 -4.95 9.32 -13.20
C VAL A 482 -6.38 9.86 -13.08
N PRO A 483 -7.21 9.79 -14.12
CA PRO A 483 -8.61 10.15 -14.00
C PRO A 483 -9.38 9.06 -13.25
N LEU A 484 -10.32 9.48 -12.41
CA LEU A 484 -11.28 8.61 -11.75
C LEU A 484 -12.69 8.92 -12.31
N PHE A 485 -13.24 7.94 -13.02
CA PHE A 485 -14.60 7.99 -13.56
C PHE A 485 -15.57 7.31 -12.56
N GLU A 486 -16.52 8.08 -12.01
CA GLU A 486 -17.32 7.66 -10.84
C GLU A 486 -18.82 7.54 -11.15
N THR A 487 -19.39 8.40 -12.01
CA THR A 487 -20.81 8.33 -12.37
C THR A 487 -21.03 7.47 -13.62
N ILE A 488 -22.29 7.10 -13.89
CA ILE A 488 -22.62 6.38 -15.14
C ILE A 488 -22.28 7.23 -16.36
N GLU A 489 -22.55 8.53 -16.30
CA GLU A 489 -22.26 9.46 -17.37
C GLU A 489 -20.74 9.58 -17.62
N ASP A 490 -19.94 9.70 -16.57
CA ASP A 490 -18.48 9.77 -16.68
C ASP A 490 -17.89 8.50 -17.30
N LEU A 491 -18.40 7.33 -16.88
CA LEU A 491 -17.97 6.04 -17.44
C LEU A 491 -18.34 5.91 -18.92
N ASP A 492 -19.52 6.39 -19.32
CA ASP A 492 -19.95 6.40 -20.72
C ASP A 492 -19.08 7.33 -21.59
N HIS A 493 -18.63 8.46 -21.05
CA HIS A 493 -17.75 9.41 -21.74
C HIS A 493 -16.25 9.10 -21.61
N SER A 494 -15.86 8.15 -20.77
CA SER A 494 -14.46 7.82 -20.48
C SER A 494 -13.63 7.49 -21.73
N GLU A 495 -14.22 6.78 -22.71
CA GLU A 495 -13.57 6.49 -24.00
C GLU A 495 -13.19 7.77 -24.75
N GLU A 496 -14.12 8.72 -24.86
CA GLU A 496 -13.89 9.95 -25.61
C GLU A 496 -12.81 10.80 -24.94
N THR A 497 -12.90 10.98 -23.63
CA THR A 497 -11.93 11.76 -22.83
C THR A 497 -10.54 11.15 -22.93
N MET A 498 -10.41 9.83 -22.75
CA MET A 498 -9.11 9.16 -22.84
C MET A 498 -8.55 9.13 -24.27
N ARG A 499 -9.39 8.99 -25.30
CA ARG A 499 -8.95 9.08 -26.69
C ARG A 499 -8.35 10.46 -27.00
N LYS A 500 -8.99 11.54 -26.53
CA LYS A 500 -8.44 12.90 -26.69
C LYS A 500 -7.11 13.03 -25.95
N TYR A 501 -7.03 12.59 -24.70
CA TYR A 501 -5.79 12.63 -23.91
C TYR A 501 -4.63 11.87 -24.56
N LEU A 502 -4.85 10.60 -24.93
CA LEU A 502 -3.81 9.77 -25.56
C LEU A 502 -3.41 10.27 -26.95
N SER A 503 -4.21 11.13 -27.58
CA SER A 503 -3.87 11.78 -28.85
C SER A 503 -2.88 12.95 -28.67
N LEU A 504 -2.80 13.54 -27.48
CA LEU A 504 -1.91 14.68 -27.20
C LEU A 504 -0.44 14.24 -27.28
N SER A 505 0.37 15.03 -27.98
CA SER A 505 1.82 14.77 -28.11
C SER A 505 2.51 14.75 -26.75
N LEU A 506 2.08 15.66 -25.87
CA LEU A 506 2.59 15.84 -24.52
C LEU A 506 2.27 14.64 -23.62
N ALA A 507 1.02 14.16 -23.65
CA ALA A 507 0.61 12.98 -22.88
C ALA A 507 1.39 11.73 -23.29
N LYS A 508 1.65 11.53 -24.59
CA LYS A 508 2.47 10.42 -25.09
C LYS A 508 3.88 10.43 -24.49
N LYS A 509 4.53 11.60 -24.43
CA LYS A 509 5.85 11.74 -23.80
C LYS A 509 5.81 11.42 -22.30
N TRP A 510 4.79 11.92 -21.60
CA TRP A 510 4.60 11.63 -20.18
C TRP A 510 4.42 10.14 -19.91
N ILE A 511 3.59 9.47 -20.71
CA ILE A 511 3.32 8.02 -20.61
C ILE A 511 4.59 7.21 -20.95
N ASP A 512 5.30 7.56 -22.01
CA ASP A 512 6.55 6.91 -22.41
C ASP A 512 7.62 7.01 -21.30
N SER A 513 7.72 8.18 -20.64
CA SER A 513 8.62 8.40 -19.50
C SER A 513 8.30 7.53 -18.27
N ARG A 514 7.16 6.82 -18.28
CA ARG A 514 6.65 5.97 -17.20
C ARG A 514 6.42 4.52 -17.64
N ASN A 515 7.27 3.98 -18.53
CA ASN A 515 7.16 2.61 -19.06
C ASN A 515 5.92 2.37 -19.92
N ASN A 516 5.44 3.42 -20.59
CA ASN A 516 4.38 3.36 -21.59
C ASN A 516 3.07 2.71 -21.10
N TYR A 517 2.68 3.01 -19.85
CA TYR A 517 1.40 2.60 -19.27
C TYR A 517 0.61 3.80 -18.75
N GLN A 518 -0.71 3.70 -18.77
CA GLN A 518 -1.64 4.67 -18.21
C GLN A 518 -2.60 3.96 -17.25
N GLU A 519 -2.61 4.39 -15.98
CA GLU A 519 -3.59 3.93 -15.01
C GLU A 519 -4.87 4.76 -15.13
N ILE A 520 -6.01 4.09 -15.00
CA ILE A 520 -7.34 4.71 -14.99
C ILE A 520 -8.10 4.14 -13.81
N MET A 521 -8.65 5.01 -12.97
CA MET A 521 -9.40 4.58 -11.81
C MET A 521 -10.90 4.51 -12.12
N LEU A 522 -11.56 3.46 -11.63
CA LEU A 522 -12.98 3.22 -11.84
C LEU A 522 -13.70 3.13 -10.49
N GLY A 523 -14.70 3.99 -10.28
CA GLY A 523 -15.48 4.06 -9.04
C GLY A 523 -16.69 3.12 -9.09
N TYR A 524 -16.71 2.08 -8.24
CA TYR A 524 -17.80 1.10 -8.19
C TYR A 524 -18.96 1.53 -7.29
N SER A 525 -18.61 1.99 -6.07
CA SER A 525 -19.63 2.37 -5.07
C SER A 525 -20.43 3.57 -5.51
N ASP A 526 -19.78 4.54 -6.17
CA ASP A 526 -20.39 5.79 -6.56
C ASP A 526 -21.27 5.63 -7.80
N SER A 527 -20.82 4.85 -8.80
CA SER A 527 -21.66 4.49 -9.96
C SER A 527 -22.89 3.65 -9.55
N ASN A 528 -22.76 2.81 -8.51
CA ASN A 528 -23.89 2.07 -7.95
C ASN A 528 -24.88 2.98 -7.21
N LYS A 529 -24.42 4.01 -6.50
CA LYS A 529 -25.31 5.01 -5.87
C LYS A 529 -26.06 5.84 -6.92
N ASP A 530 -25.40 6.10 -8.05
CA ASP A 530 -25.93 6.89 -9.16
C ASP A 530 -26.96 6.11 -10.00
N GLY A 531 -26.55 5.00 -10.62
CA GLY A 531 -27.35 4.25 -11.59
C GLY A 531 -27.96 2.93 -11.10
N GLY A 532 -27.67 2.52 -9.86
CA GLY A 532 -28.01 1.20 -9.33
C GLY A 532 -27.09 0.07 -9.82
N TYR A 533 -27.16 -1.08 -9.14
CA TYR A 533 -26.15 -2.14 -9.23
C TYR A 533 -25.97 -2.70 -10.65
N LEU A 534 -27.06 -3.04 -11.34
CA LEU A 534 -26.99 -3.64 -12.67
C LEU A 534 -26.39 -2.69 -13.71
N SER A 535 -26.86 -1.44 -13.73
CA SER A 535 -26.38 -0.40 -14.64
C SER A 535 -24.90 -0.14 -14.39
N SER A 536 -24.52 0.03 -13.12
CA SER A 536 -23.13 0.21 -12.70
C SER A 536 -22.23 -0.91 -13.20
N CYS A 537 -22.58 -2.17 -12.93
CA CYS A 537 -21.76 -3.32 -13.35
C CYS A 537 -21.61 -3.40 -14.88
N TRP A 538 -22.70 -3.15 -15.62
CA TRP A 538 -22.68 -3.19 -17.08
C TRP A 538 -21.85 -2.05 -17.68
N THR A 539 -22.03 -0.82 -17.19
CA THR A 539 -21.29 0.34 -17.68
C THR A 539 -19.79 0.22 -17.37
N LEU A 540 -19.42 -0.27 -16.18
CA LEU A 540 -18.02 -0.55 -15.84
C LEU A 540 -17.41 -1.60 -16.78
N TYR A 541 -18.13 -2.68 -17.07
CA TYR A 541 -17.66 -3.70 -18.01
C TYR A 541 -17.44 -3.12 -19.41
N LYS A 542 -18.39 -2.29 -19.90
CA LYS A 542 -18.30 -1.62 -21.20
C LYS A 542 -17.10 -0.68 -21.26
N ALA A 543 -16.95 0.19 -20.25
CA ALA A 543 -15.86 1.14 -20.14
C ALA A 543 -14.49 0.43 -20.13
N GLN A 544 -14.33 -0.65 -19.36
CA GLN A 544 -13.08 -1.42 -19.34
C GLN A 544 -12.71 -1.99 -20.71
N GLN A 545 -13.67 -2.54 -21.45
CA GLN A 545 -13.44 -3.05 -22.81
C GLN A 545 -13.03 -1.92 -23.77
N GLN A 546 -13.73 -0.78 -23.73
CA GLN A 546 -13.44 0.37 -24.58
C GLN A 546 -12.07 0.98 -24.28
N LEU A 547 -11.78 1.23 -23.00
CA LEU A 547 -10.51 1.79 -22.55
C LEU A 547 -9.32 0.87 -22.89
N THR A 548 -9.49 -0.45 -22.76
CA THR A 548 -8.47 -1.42 -23.19
C THR A 548 -8.21 -1.33 -24.69
N ALA A 549 -9.27 -1.30 -25.51
CA ALA A 549 -9.14 -1.20 -26.96
C ALA A 549 -8.46 0.10 -27.41
N ILE A 550 -8.75 1.22 -26.73
CA ILE A 550 -8.06 2.50 -26.97
C ILE A 550 -6.59 2.39 -26.58
N GLY A 551 -6.28 1.77 -25.44
CA GLY A 551 -4.90 1.48 -25.05
C GLY A 551 -4.13 0.76 -26.17
N ASP A 552 -4.70 -0.32 -26.70
CA ASP A 552 -4.11 -1.08 -27.81
C ASP A 552 -3.95 -0.24 -29.09
N GLU A 553 -4.94 0.59 -29.42
CA GLU A 553 -4.89 1.50 -30.59
C GLU A 553 -3.73 2.50 -30.50
N PHE A 554 -3.48 3.06 -29.32
CA PHE A 554 -2.41 4.03 -29.08
C PHE A 554 -1.08 3.37 -28.67
N GLY A 555 -1.04 2.04 -28.52
CA GLY A 555 0.13 1.29 -28.06
C GLY A 555 0.49 1.57 -26.60
N VAL A 556 -0.49 1.93 -25.77
CA VAL A 556 -0.34 2.23 -24.34
C VAL A 556 -0.96 1.12 -23.50
N LYS A 557 -0.20 0.60 -22.53
CA LYS A 557 -0.73 -0.40 -21.60
C LYS A 557 -1.70 0.26 -20.61
N VAL A 558 -2.99 -0.05 -20.69
CA VAL A 558 -3.99 0.43 -19.72
C VAL A 558 -3.98 -0.47 -18.49
N THR A 559 -3.90 0.14 -17.31
CA THR A 559 -4.04 -0.52 -16.01
C THR A 559 -5.26 0.04 -15.30
N PHE A 560 -6.08 -0.82 -14.70
CA PHE A 560 -7.26 -0.38 -13.96
C PHE A 560 -6.98 -0.32 -12.46
N PHE A 561 -7.24 0.83 -11.86
CA PHE A 561 -7.36 0.98 -10.42
C PHE A 561 -8.84 0.83 -10.05
N HIS A 562 -9.17 -0.29 -9.43
CA HIS A 562 -10.51 -0.54 -8.92
C HIS A 562 -10.75 0.15 -7.56
N GLY A 563 -11.72 1.07 -7.51
CA GLY A 563 -12.18 1.69 -6.28
C GLY A 563 -12.92 0.73 -5.35
N ARG A 564 -13.29 1.21 -4.15
CA ARG A 564 -14.00 0.41 -3.13
C ARG A 564 -15.40 -0.03 -3.60
N GLY A 565 -15.82 -1.22 -3.13
CA GLY A 565 -17.19 -1.72 -3.23
C GLY A 565 -17.52 -2.56 -4.46
N GLY A 566 -16.54 -2.87 -5.32
CA GLY A 566 -16.68 -3.86 -6.38
C GLY A 566 -16.47 -5.30 -5.89
N THR A 567 -16.92 -6.30 -6.66
CA THR A 567 -16.71 -7.74 -6.43
C THR A 567 -15.34 -8.26 -6.90
N VAL A 568 -14.38 -7.35 -7.10
CA VAL A 568 -13.09 -7.59 -7.78
C VAL A 568 -12.35 -8.80 -7.25
#